data_AF-A0A2C1E025-F1
#
_entry.id   AF-A0A2C1E025-F1
#
_cell.length_a   1.000
_cell.length_b   1.000
_cell.length_c   1.000
_cell.angle_alpha   90.00
_cell.angle_beta   90.00
_cell.angle_gamma   90.00
#
_symmetry.space_group_name_H-M   'P 1'
#
loop_
_entity.id
_entity.type
_entity.pdbx_description
1 polymer ?
#
loop_
_entity_poly.entity_id
_entity_poly.type
_entity_poly.pdbx_seq_one_letter_code
_entity_poly.pdbx_strand_id
1 'polypeptide(L)'
;MLKVFKNTILFVLCLVVLSGCFTREGTIVGGKVHGASDGISGKYKKFTGSATQDMKVKKGENWIFSFDDKTKQGTITAYVVDSNDNTILEFNSGKGENNIKVPKDDTYKVKIKTEEHGGEFQISWKKEK
;
A
#
# COMPACT_ATOMS: atom_id res chain seq x y z
N MET A 1 -21.46 -44.15 3.06
CA MET A 1 -21.52 -42.69 2.84
C MET A 1 -20.35 -41.99 3.54
N LEU A 2 -19.12 -42.15 3.04
CA LEU A 2 -17.93 -41.53 3.67
C LEU A 2 -16.85 -41.24 2.62
N LYS A 3 -17.19 -40.51 1.55
CA LYS A 3 -16.23 -40.23 0.47
C LYS A 3 -16.32 -38.82 -0.12
N VAL A 4 -16.96 -37.89 0.58
CA VAL A 4 -17.13 -36.50 0.10
C VAL A 4 -16.32 -35.48 0.93
N PHE A 5 -15.83 -35.85 2.12
CA PHE A 5 -15.20 -34.90 3.05
C PHE A 5 -13.74 -34.56 2.79
N LYS A 6 -13.05 -35.26 1.87
CA LYS A 6 -11.60 -35.08 1.69
C LYS A 6 -11.23 -34.05 0.62
N ASN A 7 -12.17 -33.66 -0.25
CA ASN A 7 -11.89 -32.78 -1.39
C ASN A 7 -12.31 -31.32 -1.20
N THR A 8 -13.09 -31.00 -0.16
CA THR A 8 -13.54 -29.62 0.10
C THR A 8 -12.46 -28.77 0.78
N ILE A 9 -11.52 -29.39 1.50
CA ILE A 9 -10.46 -28.68 2.24
C ILE A 9 -9.38 -28.11 1.29
N LEU A 10 -9.18 -28.72 0.11
CA LEU A 10 -8.15 -28.28 -0.83
C LEU A 10 -8.55 -27.01 -1.60
N PHE A 11 -9.85 -26.71 -1.72
CA PHE A 11 -10.33 -25.49 -2.40
C PHE A 11 -10.33 -24.25 -1.48
N VAL A 12 -10.36 -24.44 -0.16
CA VAL A 12 -10.39 -23.35 0.82
C VAL A 12 -9.00 -22.73 1.04
N LEU A 13 -7.93 -23.44 0.69
CA LEU A 13 -6.56 -22.94 0.87
C LEU A 13 -6.15 -21.84 -0.13
N CYS A 14 -6.88 -21.70 -1.25
CA CYS A 14 -6.62 -20.68 -2.27
C CYS A 14 -7.23 -19.30 -1.95
N LEU A 15 -8.13 -19.20 -0.97
CA LEU A 15 -8.82 -17.96 -0.61
C LEU A 15 -8.00 -17.03 0.29
N VAL A 16 -6.84 -17.45 0.79
CA VAL A 16 -6.10 -16.74 1.85
C VAL A 16 -4.86 -15.99 1.34
N VAL A 17 -4.60 -15.97 0.02
CA VAL A 17 -3.50 -15.16 -0.55
C VAL A 17 -3.98 -13.72 -0.81
N LEU A 18 -4.42 -13.05 0.27
CA LEU A 18 -4.74 -11.62 0.30
C LEU A 18 -3.50 -10.75 0.57
N SER A 19 -2.29 -11.31 0.45
CA SER A 19 -1.06 -10.51 0.43
C SER A 19 -0.99 -9.80 -0.92
N GLY A 20 -1.42 -8.55 -0.98
CA GLY A 20 -1.16 -7.68 -2.13
C GLY A 20 0.34 -7.71 -2.46
N CYS A 21 0.68 -7.62 -3.74
CA CYS A 21 2.07 -7.69 -4.16
C CYS A 21 2.81 -6.45 -3.64
N PHE A 22 3.84 -6.67 -2.82
CA PHE A 22 4.76 -5.62 -2.42
C PHE A 22 5.93 -5.60 -3.40
N THR A 23 6.15 -4.46 -4.04
CA THR A 23 7.29 -4.24 -4.94
C THR A 23 8.09 -3.03 -4.50
N ARG A 24 9.40 -3.07 -4.74
CA ARG A 24 10.32 -1.99 -4.40
C ARG A 24 11.41 -1.90 -5.43
N GLU A 25 11.69 -0.68 -5.87
CA GLU A 25 12.74 -0.37 -6.84
C GLU A 25 13.66 0.74 -6.31
N GLY A 26 14.90 0.75 -6.77
CA GLY A 26 15.90 1.75 -6.39
C GLY A 26 16.80 1.36 -5.21
N THR A 27 17.41 2.35 -4.57
CA THR A 27 18.51 2.16 -3.60
C THR A 27 18.14 2.66 -2.21
N ILE A 28 18.34 1.83 -1.19
CA ILE A 28 18.19 2.19 0.23
C ILE A 28 19.54 2.08 0.92
N VAL A 29 19.89 3.11 1.70
CA VAL A 29 21.08 3.14 2.55
C VAL A 29 20.67 3.25 4.01
N GLY A 30 21.22 2.37 4.84
CA GLY A 30 21.11 2.46 6.30
C GLY A 30 19.69 2.34 6.84
N GLY A 31 18.94 1.32 6.42
CA GLY A 31 17.59 1.05 6.91
C GLY A 31 16.80 0.13 5.98
N LYS A 32 15.47 0.19 6.08
CA LYS A 32 14.56 -0.63 5.26
C LYS A 32 13.22 0.06 5.00
N VAL A 33 12.55 -0.41 3.95
CA VAL A 33 11.13 -0.15 3.64
C VAL A 33 10.39 -1.48 3.73
N HIS A 34 9.22 -1.47 4.33
CA HIS A 34 8.37 -2.63 4.56
C HIS A 34 6.95 -2.35 4.05
N GLY A 35 6.39 -3.29 3.29
CA GLY A 35 4.97 -3.31 2.93
C GLY A 35 4.22 -4.34 3.76
N ALA A 36 3.01 -3.98 4.15
CA ALA A 36 2.01 -4.82 4.80
C ALA A 36 0.69 -4.73 4.02
N SER A 37 -0.31 -5.54 4.40
CA SER A 37 -1.62 -5.54 3.74
C SER A 37 -2.38 -4.20 3.83
N ASP A 38 -2.04 -3.39 4.83
CA ASP A 38 -2.73 -2.16 5.23
C ASP A 38 -1.78 -0.95 5.34
N GLY A 39 -0.55 -1.07 4.85
CA GLY A 39 0.40 0.04 4.92
C GLY A 39 1.74 -0.19 4.24
N ILE A 40 2.47 0.90 4.06
CA ILE A 40 3.89 0.90 3.71
C ILE A 40 4.59 1.82 4.71
N SER A 41 5.68 1.35 5.30
CA SER A 41 6.50 2.14 6.21
C SER A 41 7.98 2.03 5.86
N GLY A 42 8.74 3.05 6.24
CA GLY A 42 10.17 3.07 6.01
C GLY A 42 10.91 3.86 7.07
N LYS A 43 12.11 3.39 7.43
CA LYS A 43 13.06 4.11 8.27
C LYS A 43 14.46 3.83 7.76
N TYR A 44 15.14 4.86 7.29
CA TYR A 44 16.42 4.76 6.59
C TYR A 44 17.20 6.07 6.61
N LYS A 45 18.49 5.99 6.25
CA LYS A 45 19.33 7.18 6.06
C LYS A 45 19.05 7.86 4.72
N LYS A 46 18.93 7.07 3.65
CA LYS A 46 18.62 7.56 2.29
C LYS A 46 17.82 6.52 1.51
N PHE A 47 16.81 6.96 0.78
CA PHE A 47 16.07 6.18 -0.20
C PHE A 47 15.91 7.00 -1.48
N THR A 48 16.19 6.38 -2.62
CA THR A 48 15.90 6.93 -3.95
C THR A 48 15.31 5.82 -4.78
N GLY A 49 14.06 6.00 -5.21
CA GLY A 49 13.27 4.96 -5.85
C GLY A 49 11.83 4.94 -5.39
N SER A 50 11.20 3.78 -5.48
CA SER A 50 9.78 3.61 -5.23
C SER A 50 9.45 2.34 -4.43
N ALA A 51 8.33 2.37 -3.73
CA ALA A 51 7.74 1.20 -3.09
C ALA A 51 6.23 1.18 -3.39
N THR A 52 5.70 0.04 -3.79
CA THR A 52 4.30 -0.10 -4.19
C THR A 52 3.67 -1.29 -3.48
N GLN A 53 2.44 -1.11 -3.01
CA GLN A 53 1.61 -2.16 -2.43
C GLN A 53 0.26 -2.19 -3.13
N ASP A 54 -0.12 -3.37 -3.62
CA ASP A 54 -1.45 -3.58 -4.22
C ASP A 54 -2.53 -3.73 -3.15
N MET A 55 -3.72 -3.26 -3.48
CA MET A 55 -4.89 -3.24 -2.62
C MET A 55 -6.15 -3.51 -3.43
N LYS A 56 -6.88 -4.58 -3.09
CA LYS A 56 -8.17 -4.88 -3.71
C LYS A 56 -9.27 -4.07 -3.06
N VAL A 57 -10.08 -3.41 -3.88
CA VAL A 57 -11.21 -2.59 -3.43
C VAL A 57 -12.50 -3.01 -4.14
N LYS A 58 -13.63 -2.83 -3.47
CA LYS A 58 -14.96 -3.10 -4.05
C LYS A 58 -15.79 -1.83 -4.13
N LYS A 59 -16.66 -1.77 -5.12
CA LYS A 59 -17.64 -0.71 -5.33
C LYS A 59 -18.41 -0.43 -4.05
N GLY A 60 -18.51 0.85 -3.69
CA GLY A 60 -19.25 1.33 -2.53
C GLY A 60 -18.47 1.28 -1.21
N GLU A 61 -17.28 0.66 -1.18
CA GLU A 61 -16.42 0.73 0.01
C GLU A 61 -15.88 2.15 0.20
N ASN A 62 -15.84 2.57 1.46
CA ASN A 62 -15.13 3.77 1.88
C ASN A 62 -13.80 3.37 2.51
N TRP A 63 -12.72 4.02 2.08
CA TRP A 63 -11.37 3.77 2.59
C TRP A 63 -10.75 5.07 3.07
N ILE A 64 -10.09 5.01 4.22
CA ILE A 64 -9.36 6.13 4.82
C ILE A 64 -7.88 5.84 4.68
N PHE A 65 -7.14 6.80 4.14
CA PHE A 65 -5.69 6.77 3.97
C PHE A 65 -5.07 7.84 4.86
N SER A 66 -4.08 7.45 5.64
CA SER A 66 -3.33 8.36 6.51
C SER A 66 -1.85 8.28 6.16
N PHE A 67 -1.22 9.43 5.94
CA PHE A 67 0.20 9.57 5.66
C PHE A 67 0.85 10.46 6.72
N ASP A 68 2.02 10.04 7.19
CA ASP A 68 2.88 10.82 8.08
C ASP A 68 4.34 10.54 7.71
N ASP A 69 5.15 11.58 7.71
CA ASP A 69 6.58 11.46 7.53
C ASP A 69 7.35 12.42 8.44
N LYS A 70 8.60 12.06 8.67
CA LYS A 70 9.60 12.92 9.32
C LYS A 70 10.79 13.04 8.39
N THR A 71 10.60 13.77 7.31
CA THR A 71 11.64 14.12 6.34
C THR A 71 12.76 14.91 7.00
N LYS A 72 13.99 14.47 6.81
CA LYS A 72 15.21 15.20 7.17
C LYS A 72 15.88 15.85 5.96
N GLN A 73 15.71 15.24 4.78
CA GLN A 73 16.27 15.69 3.51
C GLN A 73 15.54 14.99 2.35
N GLY A 74 15.68 15.54 1.14
CA GLY A 74 15.10 14.98 -0.08
C GLY A 74 13.58 15.15 -0.14
N THR A 75 12.96 14.42 -1.06
CA THR A 75 11.51 14.50 -1.34
C THR A 75 10.84 13.16 -1.15
N ILE A 76 9.62 13.18 -0.64
CA ILE A 76 8.74 12.02 -0.57
C ILE A 76 7.33 12.42 -1.00
N THR A 77 6.72 11.60 -1.84
CA THR A 77 5.31 11.73 -2.21
C THR A 77 4.67 10.36 -2.18
N ALA A 78 3.48 10.26 -1.58
CA ALA A 78 2.66 9.07 -1.61
C ALA A 78 1.48 9.25 -2.56
N TYR A 79 1.12 8.20 -3.28
CA TYR A 79 0.01 8.19 -4.23
C TYR A 79 -0.88 7.00 -3.96
N VAL A 80 -2.18 7.19 -4.21
CA VAL A 80 -3.12 6.09 -4.43
C VAL A 80 -3.56 6.19 -5.88
N VAL A 81 -3.33 5.14 -6.66
CA VAL A 81 -3.69 5.10 -8.09
C VAL A 81 -4.61 3.92 -8.39
N ASP A 82 -5.45 4.05 -9.41
CA ASP A 82 -6.27 2.95 -9.93
C ASP A 82 -5.44 1.95 -10.76
N SER A 83 -6.10 0.91 -11.28
CA SER A 83 -5.43 -0.10 -12.12
C SER A 83 -4.91 0.43 -13.46
N ASN A 84 -5.37 1.59 -13.91
CA ASN A 84 -4.90 2.29 -15.11
C ASN A 84 -3.82 3.33 -14.77
N ASP A 85 -3.32 3.33 -13.53
CA ASP A 85 -2.35 4.29 -13.00
C ASP A 85 -2.86 5.75 -12.97
N ASN A 86 -4.17 5.98 -12.96
CA ASN A 86 -4.74 7.31 -12.70
C ASN A 86 -4.62 7.66 -11.21
N THR A 87 -4.12 8.86 -10.91
CA THR A 87 -4.03 9.34 -9.52
C THR A 87 -5.42 9.61 -8.94
N ILE A 88 -5.72 8.95 -7.82
CA ILE A 88 -6.91 9.17 -7.01
C ILE A 88 -6.60 10.09 -5.84
N LEU A 89 -5.48 9.84 -5.15
CA LEU A 89 -4.97 10.65 -4.05
C LEU A 89 -3.47 10.90 -4.21
N GLU A 90 -3.05 12.06 -3.73
CA GLU A 90 -1.64 12.45 -3.60
C GLU A 90 -1.43 13.04 -2.21
N PHE A 91 -0.38 12.57 -1.53
CA PHE A 91 0.09 13.11 -0.27
C PHE A 91 1.52 13.60 -0.45
N ASN A 92 1.70 14.91 -0.35
CA ASN A 92 3.01 15.52 -0.24
C ASN A 92 3.53 15.39 1.20
N SER A 93 4.80 15.74 1.41
CA SER A 93 5.42 15.62 2.74
C SER A 93 4.63 16.36 3.82
N GLY A 94 4.54 15.74 4.98
CA GLY A 94 3.77 16.16 6.15
C GLY A 94 2.69 15.15 6.53
N LYS A 95 1.86 15.55 7.49
CA LYS A 95 0.71 14.76 7.92
C LYS A 95 -0.48 15.03 7.02
N GLY A 96 -1.09 13.96 6.51
CA GLY A 96 -2.29 14.04 5.70
C GLY A 96 -3.22 12.87 5.96
N GLU A 97 -4.51 13.11 5.85
CA GLU A 97 -5.53 12.08 5.87
C GLU A 97 -6.58 12.40 4.80
N ASN A 98 -7.01 11.40 4.05
CA ASN A 98 -8.06 11.56 3.05
C ASN A 98 -8.87 10.27 2.88
N ASN A 99 -10.12 10.40 2.49
CA ASN A 99 -11.03 9.27 2.29
C ASN A 99 -11.46 9.17 0.82
N ILE A 100 -11.67 7.94 0.36
CA ILE A 100 -12.17 7.66 -0.98
C ILE A 100 -13.41 6.78 -0.90
N LYS A 101 -14.40 7.08 -1.74
CA LYS A 101 -15.52 6.20 -2.02
C LYS A 101 -15.28 5.48 -3.33
N VAL A 102 -15.20 4.16 -3.29
CA VAL A 102 -14.78 3.35 -4.43
C VAL A 102 -15.92 3.26 -5.46
N PRO A 103 -15.73 3.73 -6.72
CA PRO A 103 -16.80 3.79 -7.71
C PRO A 103 -17.08 2.45 -8.39
N LYS A 104 -16.09 1.55 -8.43
CA LYS A 104 -16.13 0.23 -9.07
C LYS A 104 -15.14 -0.72 -8.41
N ASP A 105 -15.37 -2.02 -8.53
CA ASP A 105 -14.39 -3.02 -8.13
C ASP A 105 -13.09 -2.84 -8.91
N ASP A 106 -11.96 -2.85 -8.20
CA ASP A 106 -10.66 -2.56 -8.79
C ASP A 106 -9.49 -3.09 -7.94
N THR A 107 -8.28 -3.07 -8.50
CA THR A 107 -7.03 -3.22 -7.75
C THR A 107 -6.28 -1.90 -7.79
N TYR A 108 -6.31 -1.19 -6.66
CA TYR A 108 -5.56 0.04 -6.48
C TYR A 108 -4.12 -0.26 -6.09
N LYS A 109 -3.23 0.70 -6.33
CA LYS A 109 -1.83 0.64 -5.92
C LYS A 109 -1.51 1.84 -5.04
N VAL A 110 -0.97 1.57 -3.86
CA VAL A 110 -0.40 2.61 -2.99
C VAL A 110 1.08 2.70 -3.30
N LYS A 111 1.53 3.85 -3.80
CA LYS A 111 2.90 4.09 -4.28
C LYS A 111 3.59 5.14 -3.43
N ILE A 112 4.82 4.86 -3.02
CA ILE A 112 5.75 5.83 -2.45
C ILE A 112 6.80 6.13 -3.51
N LYS A 113 7.06 7.40 -3.79
CA LYS A 113 8.19 7.85 -4.59
C LYS A 113 9.10 8.73 -3.74
N THR A 114 10.41 8.55 -3.91
CA THR A 114 11.43 9.30 -3.18
C THR A 114 12.57 9.72 -4.09
N GLU A 115 13.02 10.97 -3.95
CA GLU A 115 14.32 11.42 -4.45
C GLU A 115 15.20 11.81 -3.26
N GLU A 116 16.29 11.05 -3.06
CA GLU A 116 17.25 11.26 -1.97
C GLU A 116 16.68 11.40 -0.55
N HIS A 117 15.46 10.89 -0.33
CA HIS A 117 14.73 11.05 0.92
C HIS A 117 15.48 10.40 2.08
N GLY A 118 15.63 11.12 3.18
CA GLY A 118 16.18 10.60 4.44
C GLY A 118 15.23 10.86 5.59
N GLY A 119 14.92 9.85 6.39
CA GLY A 119 13.94 9.97 7.46
C GLY A 119 13.15 8.70 7.72
N GLU A 120 11.92 8.90 8.21
CA GLU A 120 10.93 7.85 8.37
C GLU A 120 9.59 8.29 7.79
N PHE A 121 8.81 7.33 7.29
CA PHE A 121 7.46 7.59 6.81
C PHE A 121 6.56 6.38 7.11
N GLN A 122 5.27 6.64 7.12
CA GLN A 122 4.23 5.62 7.12
C GLN A 122 3.02 6.11 6.31
N ILE A 123 2.58 5.30 5.35
CA ILE A 123 1.24 5.36 4.80
C ILE A 123 0.47 4.14 5.28
N SER A 124 -0.76 4.34 5.73
CA SER A 124 -1.67 3.26 6.14
C SER A 124 -3.06 3.49 5.61
N TRP A 125 -3.81 2.41 5.40
CA TRP A 125 -5.18 2.47 4.94
C TRP A 125 -6.08 1.48 5.67
N LYS A 126 -7.33 1.87 5.87
CA LYS A 126 -8.35 1.03 6.50
C LYS A 126 -9.72 1.28 5.89
N LYS A 127 -10.54 0.24 5.86
CA LYS A 127 -11.94 0.34 5.45
C LYS A 127 -12.72 1.03 6.57
N GLU A 128 -13.54 2.01 6.22
CA GLU A 128 -14.50 2.62 7.13
C GLU A 128 -15.60 1.60 7.47
N LYS A 129 -15.98 1.52 8.75
CA LYS A 129 -16.91 0.50 9.24
C LYS A 129 -18.35 0.73 8.77
#